data_AF-A0A2H3EEK4-F1
#
_entry.id   AF-A0A2H3EEK4-F1
#
_cell.length_a   1.000
_cell.length_b   1.000
_cell.length_c   1.000
_cell.angle_alpha   90.00
_cell.angle_beta   90.00
_cell.angle_gamma   90.00
#
_symmetry.space_group_name_H-M   'P 1'
#
loop_
_entity.id
_entity.type
_entity.pdbx_description
1 polymer ?
#
loop_
_entity_poly.entity_id
_entity_poly.type
_entity_poly.pdbx_seq_one_letter_code
_entity_poly.pdbx_strand_id
1 'polypeptide(L)'
;MESKLKALKVVDLKAILATASVSLPAKANKQDLINTILTSQPALDAYNTLHDVPIQVDHHKAPEKKAEPPAPVKVKPTEAPPKEEPVAEPAAVPEPAAVEPTPAAVVDPELEKRKLRAARFGIPLVESKSDRKNASRRKQSDDPEKIKSRAARFGITAKPTTSPPSKRKAPATVTEEVDAEELARRQKRAERFGPKSTIQ
;
A
#
# COMPACT_ATOMS: atom_id res chain seq x y z
N MET A 1 31.19 3.89 -13.44
CA MET A 1 29.79 3.98 -13.94
C MET A 1 28.82 3.12 -13.14
N GLU A 2 29.12 1.84 -12.88
CA GLU A 2 28.22 0.93 -12.15
C GLU A 2 27.74 1.48 -10.79
N SER A 3 28.60 2.10 -9.99
CA SER A 3 28.21 2.71 -8.71
C SER A 3 27.18 3.83 -8.87
N LYS A 4 27.29 4.64 -9.94
CA LYS A 4 26.29 5.68 -10.25
C LYS A 4 24.94 5.05 -10.61
N LEU A 5 24.94 3.97 -11.40
CA LEU A 5 23.72 3.22 -11.75
C LEU A 5 23.10 2.51 -10.54
N LYS A 6 23.90 2.01 -9.60
CA LYS A 6 23.41 1.41 -8.34
C LYS A 6 22.70 2.43 -7.43
N ALA A 7 23.10 3.70 -7.49
CA ALA A 7 22.46 4.77 -6.72
C ALA A 7 21.09 5.19 -7.29
N LEU A 8 20.86 5.01 -8.59
CA LEU A 8 19.58 5.31 -9.24
C LEU A 8 18.44 4.39 -8.77
N LYS A 9 17.20 4.87 -8.86
CA LYS A 9 16.02 4.06 -8.56
C LYS A 9 15.70 3.16 -9.76
N VAL A 10 14.97 2.07 -9.51
CA VAL A 10 14.53 1.14 -10.58
C VAL A 10 13.72 1.86 -11.67
N VAL A 11 12.97 2.91 -11.31
CA VAL A 11 12.20 3.72 -12.27
C VAL A 11 13.14 4.45 -13.24
N ASP A 12 14.19 5.09 -12.75
CA ASP A 12 15.15 5.83 -13.58
C ASP A 12 15.93 4.89 -14.50
N LEU A 13 16.32 3.72 -13.98
CA LEU A 13 16.98 2.68 -14.78
C LEU A 13 16.08 2.19 -15.94
N LYS A 14 14.78 2.03 -15.69
CA LYS A 14 13.81 1.69 -16.74
C LYS A 14 13.62 2.83 -17.74
N ALA A 15 13.63 4.08 -17.29
CA ALA A 15 13.52 5.25 -18.16
C ALA A 15 14.71 5.32 -19.13
N ILE A 16 15.94 5.12 -18.65
CA ILE A 16 17.14 5.08 -19.51
C ILE A 16 17.02 4.01 -20.60
N LEU A 17 16.59 2.80 -20.21
CA LEU A 17 16.43 1.68 -21.16
C LEU A 17 15.28 1.91 -22.14
N ALA A 18 14.21 2.58 -21.72
CA ALA A 18 13.12 2.98 -22.60
C ALA A 18 13.55 4.05 -23.62
N THR A 19 14.30 5.07 -23.17
CA THR A 19 14.86 6.11 -24.06
C THR A 19 15.79 5.52 -25.11
N ALA A 20 16.59 4.53 -24.71
CA ALA A 20 17.49 3.80 -25.60
C ALA A 20 16.77 2.73 -26.46
N SER A 21 15.45 2.59 -26.36
CA SER A 21 14.65 1.58 -27.05
C SER A 21 15.15 0.13 -26.84
N VAL A 22 15.71 -0.17 -25.67
CA VAL A 22 16.22 -1.49 -25.32
C VAL A 22 15.08 -2.33 -24.72
N SER A 23 14.88 -3.53 -25.26
CA SER A 23 13.85 -4.46 -24.79
C SER A 23 14.06 -4.85 -23.32
N LEU A 24 13.03 -4.68 -22.51
CA LEU A 24 13.06 -4.98 -21.07
C LEU A 24 12.36 -6.32 -20.78
N PRO A 25 13.01 -7.24 -20.04
CA PRO A 25 12.33 -8.41 -19.50
C PRO A 25 11.22 -7.98 -18.53
N ALA A 26 10.01 -8.56 -18.67
CA ALA A 26 8.85 -8.21 -17.84
C ALA A 26 9.09 -8.37 -16.32
N LYS A 27 10.08 -9.18 -15.92
CA LYS A 27 10.47 -9.44 -14.53
C LYS A 27 11.96 -9.20 -14.26
N ALA A 28 12.56 -8.20 -14.90
CA ALA A 28 13.95 -7.83 -14.62
C ALA A 28 14.13 -7.29 -13.20
N ASN A 29 15.14 -7.80 -12.48
CA ASN A 29 15.57 -7.27 -11.20
C ASN A 29 16.42 -6.00 -11.42
N LYS A 30 16.67 -5.21 -10.36
CA LYS A 30 17.49 -4.00 -10.44
C LYS A 30 18.88 -4.28 -11.02
N GLN A 31 19.50 -5.40 -10.63
CA GLN A 31 20.81 -5.78 -11.18
C GLN A 31 20.75 -6.13 -12.66
N ASP A 32 19.70 -6.79 -13.13
CA ASP A 32 19.55 -7.12 -14.55
C ASP A 32 19.43 -5.83 -15.38
N LEU A 33 18.72 -4.82 -14.87
CA LEU A 33 18.62 -3.51 -15.53
C LEU A 33 19.99 -2.82 -15.59
N ILE A 34 20.77 -2.83 -14.51
CA ILE A 34 22.11 -2.25 -14.47
C ILE A 34 23.03 -2.97 -15.47
N ASN A 35 23.03 -4.30 -15.47
CA ASN A 35 23.82 -5.10 -16.40
C ASN A 35 23.41 -4.81 -17.85
N THR A 36 22.11 -4.71 -18.13
CA THR A 36 21.59 -4.38 -19.46
C THR A 36 22.09 -3.00 -19.93
N ILE A 37 22.08 -1.99 -19.05
CA ILE A 37 22.64 -0.66 -19.36
C ILE A 37 24.13 -0.75 -19.64
N LEU A 38 24.89 -1.49 -18.83
CA LEU A 38 26.34 -1.62 -19.02
C LEU A 38 26.72 -2.38 -20.30
N THR A 39 25.91 -3.35 -20.73
CA THR A 39 26.13 -4.11 -21.96
C THR A 39 25.66 -3.36 -23.21
N SER A 40 24.69 -2.45 -23.09
CA SER A 40 24.10 -1.73 -24.21
C SER A 40 24.64 -0.31 -24.34
N GLN A 41 25.47 -0.06 -25.35
CA GLN A 41 25.99 1.28 -25.65
C GLN A 41 24.91 2.38 -25.77
N PRO A 42 23.78 2.19 -26.50
CA PRO A 42 22.77 3.25 -26.60
C PRO A 42 22.15 3.59 -25.23
N ALA A 43 22.13 2.66 -24.28
CA ALA A 43 21.66 2.93 -22.93
C ALA A 43 22.68 3.76 -22.11
N LEU A 44 23.98 3.55 -22.33
CA LEU A 44 25.03 4.38 -21.74
C LEU A 44 24.97 5.80 -22.28
N ASP A 45 24.76 5.97 -23.58
CA ASP A 45 24.63 7.28 -24.22
C ASP A 45 23.40 8.02 -23.66
N ALA A 46 22.25 7.34 -23.58
CA ALA A 46 21.05 7.89 -22.95
C ALA A 46 21.30 8.29 -21.49
N TYR A 47 21.99 7.46 -20.70
CA TYR A 47 22.38 7.81 -19.33
C TYR A 47 23.25 9.07 -19.28
N ASN A 48 24.26 9.16 -20.14
CA ASN A 48 25.16 10.33 -20.18
C ASN A 48 24.41 11.60 -20.60
N THR A 49 23.48 11.53 -21.56
CA THR A 49 22.66 12.69 -21.93
C THR A 49 21.79 13.20 -20.79
N LEU A 50 21.31 12.30 -19.92
CA LEU A 50 20.45 12.64 -18.77
C LEU A 50 21.23 13.11 -17.54
N HIS A 51 22.45 12.60 -17.33
CA HIS A 51 23.18 12.76 -16.06
C HIS A 51 24.57 13.37 -16.16
N ASP A 52 25.21 13.35 -17.34
CA ASP A 52 26.51 13.97 -17.58
C ASP A 52 26.35 15.37 -18.20
N VAL A 53 25.15 15.97 -18.12
CA VAL A 53 25.02 17.42 -18.28
C VAL A 53 25.96 18.04 -17.24
N PRO A 54 27.02 18.75 -17.66
CA PRO A 54 27.95 19.32 -16.73
C PRO A 54 27.15 20.24 -15.83
N ILE A 55 27.13 19.90 -14.55
CA ILE A 55 26.60 20.75 -13.50
C ILE A 55 27.47 22.01 -13.54
N GLN A 56 27.05 23.01 -14.33
CA GLN A 56 27.28 24.38 -13.94
C GLN A 56 26.54 24.53 -12.62
N VAL A 57 27.32 24.56 -11.55
CA VAL A 57 26.87 24.59 -10.17
C VAL A 57 26.32 25.99 -9.89
N ASP A 58 25.20 26.37 -10.49
CA ASP A 58 24.46 27.57 -10.07
C ASP A 58 23.60 27.23 -8.85
N HIS A 59 24.30 27.04 -7.73
CA HIS A 59 23.72 26.98 -6.39
C HIS A 59 23.88 28.31 -5.66
N HIS A 60 23.35 29.40 -6.21
CA HIS A 60 22.94 30.62 -5.49
C HIS A 60 21.85 31.28 -6.37
N LYS A 61 20.64 31.68 -5.95
CA LYS A 61 20.29 32.54 -4.82
C LYS A 61 18.75 32.74 -4.83
N ALA A 62 18.12 32.60 -3.66
CA ALA A 62 16.85 33.20 -3.19
C ALA A 62 15.68 33.50 -4.18
N PRO A 63 14.45 32.98 -3.92
CA PRO A 63 13.25 33.57 -4.48
C PRO A 63 12.77 34.71 -3.55
N GLU A 64 13.24 35.94 -3.77
CA GLU A 64 12.55 37.13 -3.27
C GLU A 64 12.24 38.12 -4.41
N LYS A 65 10.92 38.33 -4.56
CA LYS A 65 10.23 39.59 -4.86
C LYS A 65 10.11 40.06 -6.34
N LYS A 66 8.87 39.93 -6.83
CA LYS A 66 7.89 41.03 -7.08
C LYS A 66 7.49 41.29 -8.55
N ALA A 67 6.17 41.14 -8.79
CA ALA A 67 5.33 41.66 -9.90
C ALA A 67 5.63 41.10 -11.31
N GLU A 68 4.68 40.69 -12.15
CA GLU A 68 3.29 41.10 -12.36
C GLU A 68 2.34 39.91 -12.60
N PRO A 69 1.03 40.08 -12.36
CA PRO A 69 0.01 39.10 -12.73
C PRO A 69 -0.25 39.12 -14.26
N PRO A 70 -0.16 37.99 -14.99
CA PRO A 70 -0.79 37.91 -16.30
C PRO A 70 -2.30 37.94 -16.13
N ALA A 71 -2.93 38.80 -16.91
CA ALA A 71 -4.35 39.17 -16.88
C ALA A 71 -5.31 37.95 -16.82
N PRO A 72 -6.46 38.09 -16.14
CA PRO A 72 -7.53 37.10 -16.20
C PRO A 72 -8.13 37.09 -17.61
N VAL A 73 -7.82 36.07 -18.40
CA VAL A 73 -8.54 35.80 -19.65
C VAL A 73 -9.96 35.38 -19.26
N LYS A 74 -10.88 36.35 -19.37
CA LYS A 74 -12.33 36.14 -19.43
C LYS A 74 -12.63 35.14 -20.54
N VAL A 75 -12.90 33.89 -20.19
CA VAL A 75 -13.80 33.03 -20.97
C VAL A 75 -15.16 33.07 -20.31
N LYS A 76 -15.98 34.03 -20.76
CA LYS A 76 -17.43 34.04 -20.52
C LYS A 76 -18.13 33.27 -21.66
N PRO A 77 -19.35 32.79 -21.39
CA PRO A 77 -19.91 31.54 -21.91
C PRO A 77 -20.63 31.74 -23.24
N THR A 78 -20.63 30.71 -24.08
CA THR A 78 -21.56 30.63 -25.21
C THR A 78 -22.43 29.40 -25.07
N GLU A 79 -23.71 29.73 -25.10
CA GLU A 79 -24.94 29.00 -24.90
C GLU A 79 -25.23 27.99 -26.04
N ALA A 80 -26.07 26.99 -25.74
CA ALA A 80 -26.60 25.93 -26.61
C ALA A 80 -27.58 26.47 -27.69
N PRO A 81 -28.44 25.69 -28.40
CA PRO A 81 -28.52 24.25 -28.77
C PRO A 81 -28.68 24.05 -30.32
N PRO A 82 -28.86 22.81 -30.85
CA PRO A 82 -30.20 22.40 -31.34
C PRO A 82 -30.48 20.90 -31.04
N LYS A 83 -31.60 20.51 -30.41
CA LYS A 83 -32.94 20.24 -30.96
C LYS A 83 -32.94 19.45 -32.28
N GLU A 84 -33.23 18.16 -32.20
CA GLU A 84 -34.22 17.46 -33.03
C GLU A 84 -34.51 16.04 -32.49
N GLU A 85 -35.73 15.87 -31.97
CA GLU A 85 -36.52 14.63 -31.98
C GLU A 85 -37.05 14.40 -33.43
N PRO A 86 -37.41 13.19 -33.90
CA PRO A 86 -38.64 12.51 -33.45
C PRO A 86 -38.61 10.97 -33.37
N VAL A 87 -39.32 10.46 -32.35
CA VAL A 87 -40.38 9.44 -32.39
C VAL A 87 -40.14 8.13 -33.15
N ALA A 88 -40.06 7.02 -32.40
CA ALA A 88 -40.93 5.85 -32.57
C ALA A 88 -40.77 4.83 -31.41
N GLU A 89 -41.69 4.91 -30.44
CA GLU A 89 -42.27 3.74 -29.75
C GLU A 89 -43.09 2.89 -30.78
N PRO A 90 -43.46 1.60 -30.55
CA PRO A 90 -43.82 1.04 -29.24
C PRO A 90 -43.42 -0.43 -28.94
N ALA A 91 -43.63 -0.78 -27.68
CA ALA A 91 -44.08 -2.08 -27.17
C ALA A 91 -43.16 -3.31 -27.30
N ALA A 92 -42.59 -3.73 -26.15
CA ALA A 92 -42.82 -5.07 -25.63
C ALA A 92 -42.46 -5.14 -24.13
N VAL A 93 -43.51 -5.20 -23.31
CA VAL A 93 -43.48 -5.68 -21.93
C VAL A 93 -43.09 -7.16 -21.96
N PRO A 94 -42.20 -7.61 -21.07
CA PRO A 94 -42.62 -8.71 -20.21
C PRO A 94 -42.41 -8.41 -18.72
N GLU A 95 -43.53 -8.51 -18.00
CA GLU A 95 -43.66 -8.67 -16.56
C GLU A 95 -42.99 -9.98 -16.04
N PRO A 96 -42.87 -10.16 -14.72
CA PRO A 96 -41.72 -10.78 -14.10
C PRO A 96 -41.90 -12.29 -13.93
N ALA A 97 -40.98 -13.07 -14.48
CA ALA A 97 -40.81 -14.46 -14.08
C ALA A 97 -40.04 -14.49 -12.76
N ALA A 98 -40.77 -14.82 -11.70
CA ALA A 98 -40.24 -15.28 -10.43
C ALA A 98 -39.15 -16.35 -10.67
N VAL A 99 -37.91 -16.01 -10.32
CA VAL A 99 -36.85 -17.00 -10.11
C VAL A 99 -36.46 -16.93 -8.64
N GLU A 100 -36.50 -18.11 -8.07
CA GLU A 100 -36.51 -18.48 -6.67
C GLU A 100 -35.33 -17.90 -5.86
N PRO A 101 -35.51 -17.67 -4.55
CA PRO A 101 -34.45 -17.21 -3.67
C PRO A 101 -33.38 -18.30 -3.51
N THR A 102 -32.28 -18.16 -4.26
CA THR A 102 -31.05 -18.90 -4.03
C THR A 102 -30.52 -18.61 -2.61
N PRO A 103 -29.94 -19.62 -1.94
CA PRO A 103 -29.94 -19.70 -0.49
C PRO A 103 -29.09 -18.61 0.16
N ALA A 104 -29.59 -18.13 1.30
CA ALA A 104 -28.96 -17.23 2.24
C ALA A 104 -27.43 -17.41 2.29
N ALA A 105 -26.72 -16.56 1.54
CA ALA A 105 -25.32 -16.31 1.79
C ALA A 105 -25.27 -15.71 3.19
N VAL A 106 -24.71 -16.46 4.13
CA VAL A 106 -24.34 -16.01 5.47
C VAL A 106 -23.59 -14.69 5.28
N VAL A 107 -24.29 -13.56 5.46
CA VAL A 107 -23.69 -12.24 5.36
C VAL A 107 -22.80 -12.14 6.57
N ASP A 108 -21.52 -12.48 6.38
CA ASP A 108 -20.53 -12.39 7.42
C ASP A 108 -20.57 -10.95 7.94
N PRO A 109 -20.84 -10.71 9.24
CA PRO A 109 -21.01 -9.37 9.80
C PRO A 109 -19.76 -8.48 9.64
N GLU A 110 -18.64 -9.06 9.22
CA GLU A 110 -17.41 -8.36 8.86
C GLU A 110 -17.52 -7.60 7.52
N LEU A 111 -18.25 -8.12 6.54
CA LEU A 111 -18.37 -7.48 5.22
C LEU A 111 -19.19 -6.19 5.27
N GLU A 112 -20.23 -6.14 6.10
CA GLU A 112 -21.02 -4.92 6.32
C GLU A 112 -20.20 -3.83 7.01
N LYS A 113 -19.40 -4.18 8.03
CA LYS A 113 -18.47 -3.25 8.67
C LYS A 113 -17.44 -2.70 7.68
N ARG A 114 -16.97 -3.54 6.74
CA ARG A 114 -16.05 -3.13 5.68
C ARG A 114 -16.73 -2.22 4.65
N LYS A 115 -17.98 -2.50 4.29
CA LYS A 115 -18.82 -1.64 3.41
C LYS A 115 -19.03 -0.26 4.02
N LEU A 116 -19.45 -0.20 5.28
CA LEU A 116 -19.66 1.07 6.01
C LEU A 116 -18.36 1.87 6.14
N ARG A 117 -17.24 1.19 6.38
CA ARG A 117 -15.93 1.85 6.40
C ARG A 117 -15.57 2.37 5.01
N ALA A 118 -15.68 1.55 3.96
CA ALA A 118 -15.38 1.96 2.59
C ALA A 118 -16.21 3.19 2.18
N ALA A 119 -17.51 3.19 2.53
CA ALA A 119 -18.39 4.34 2.34
C ALA A 119 -17.93 5.59 3.12
N ARG A 120 -17.55 5.43 4.40
CA ARG A 120 -17.03 6.55 5.22
C ARG A 120 -15.76 7.18 4.65
N PHE A 121 -14.93 6.39 4.00
CA PHE A 121 -13.67 6.85 3.41
C PHE A 121 -13.79 7.14 1.90
N GLY A 122 -14.99 7.01 1.30
CA GLY A 122 -15.21 7.24 -0.13
C GLY A 122 -14.40 6.31 -1.04
N ILE A 123 -13.97 5.15 -0.53
CA ILE A 123 -13.15 4.21 -1.28
C ILE A 123 -14.08 3.22 -1.97
N PRO A 124 -13.98 3.06 -3.31
CA PRO A 124 -14.71 2.01 -4.02
C PRO A 124 -14.41 0.65 -3.39
N LEU A 125 -15.45 -0.06 -2.95
CA LEU A 125 -15.32 -1.40 -2.40
C LEU A 125 -15.01 -2.38 -3.53
N VAL A 126 -13.73 -2.52 -3.85
CA VAL A 126 -13.26 -3.60 -4.71
C VAL A 126 -13.27 -4.87 -3.88
N GLU A 127 -14.31 -5.69 -4.09
CA GLU A 127 -14.37 -7.05 -3.56
C GLU A 127 -13.25 -7.87 -4.20
N SER A 128 -12.09 -7.90 -3.54
CA SER A 128 -10.95 -8.70 -3.97
C SER A 128 -11.38 -10.17 -3.99
N LYS A 129 -11.69 -10.70 -5.17
CA LYS A 129 -11.94 -12.13 -5.41
C LYS A 129 -10.71 -12.92 -4.97
N SER A 130 -10.72 -13.38 -3.72
CA SER A 130 -9.81 -14.36 -3.12
C SER A 130 -8.36 -14.31 -3.63
N ASP A 131 -7.57 -13.34 -3.17
CA ASP A 131 -6.12 -13.35 -3.35
C ASP A 131 -5.46 -14.43 -2.47
N ARG A 132 -5.45 -15.68 -2.97
CA ARG A 132 -4.61 -16.77 -2.44
C ARG A 132 -3.10 -16.48 -2.54
N LYS A 133 -2.68 -15.32 -3.05
CA LYS A 133 -1.26 -14.97 -3.29
C LYS A 133 -0.56 -14.27 -2.14
N ASN A 134 -1.25 -13.87 -1.06
CA ASN A 134 -0.62 -13.12 0.03
C ASN A 134 -0.10 -13.98 1.21
N ALA A 135 -0.31 -15.30 1.19
CA ALA A 135 0.22 -16.21 2.21
C ALA A 135 1.77 -16.36 2.15
N SER A 136 2.39 -15.98 1.02
CA SER A 136 3.84 -16.12 0.81
C SER A 136 4.70 -15.02 1.44
N ARG A 137 4.13 -13.89 1.89
CA ARG A 137 4.92 -12.78 2.48
C ARG A 137 5.27 -12.97 3.96
N ARG A 138 4.75 -14.00 4.63
CA ARG A 138 5.07 -14.30 6.05
C ARG A 138 6.36 -15.09 6.27
N LYS A 139 7.12 -15.40 5.21
CA LYS A 139 8.40 -16.16 5.29
C LYS A 139 9.61 -15.37 4.79
N GLN A 140 9.59 -14.05 4.88
CA GLN A 140 10.86 -13.32 4.86
C GLN A 140 11.51 -13.53 6.22
N SER A 141 12.56 -14.34 6.27
CA SER A 141 13.49 -14.40 7.38
C SER A 141 14.04 -12.99 7.59
N ASP A 142 13.49 -12.28 8.58
CA ASP A 142 13.99 -10.96 8.94
C ASP A 142 15.47 -11.11 9.26
N ASP A 143 16.28 -10.29 8.60
CA ASP A 143 17.71 -10.16 8.81
C ASP A 143 17.97 -9.91 10.32
N PRO A 144 18.88 -10.65 10.97
CA PRO A 144 19.15 -10.52 12.41
C PRO A 144 19.39 -9.07 12.88
N GLU A 145 19.91 -8.19 12.02
CA GLU A 145 20.08 -6.76 12.35
C GLU A 145 18.76 -5.99 12.44
N LYS A 146 17.76 -6.31 11.61
CA LYS A 146 16.42 -5.72 11.68
C LYS A 146 15.67 -6.16 12.93
N ILE A 147 15.89 -7.40 13.36
CA ILE A 147 15.30 -7.91 14.61
C ILE A 147 15.92 -7.18 15.81
N LYS A 148 17.24 -7.00 15.84
CA LYS A 148 17.94 -6.27 16.92
C LYS A 148 17.51 -4.82 17.00
N SER A 149 17.47 -4.10 15.87
CA SER A 149 17.03 -2.69 15.84
C SER A 149 15.56 -2.54 16.27
N ARG A 150 14.69 -3.48 15.89
CA ARG A 150 13.31 -3.52 16.39
C ARG A 150 13.29 -3.76 17.90
N ALA A 151 14.00 -4.76 18.41
CA ALA A 151 14.06 -5.05 19.83
C ALA A 151 14.55 -3.84 20.65
N ALA A 152 15.55 -3.12 20.15
CA ALA A 152 16.03 -1.87 20.75
C ALA A 152 14.96 -0.78 20.78
N ARG A 153 14.19 -0.59 19.70
CA ARG A 153 13.08 0.39 19.68
C ARG A 153 11.96 0.07 20.66
N PHE A 154 11.72 -1.22 20.90
CA PHE A 154 10.71 -1.67 21.85
C PHE A 154 11.27 -1.86 23.28
N GLY A 155 12.54 -1.52 23.52
CA GLY A 155 13.17 -1.69 24.84
C GLY A 155 13.29 -3.15 25.28
N ILE A 156 13.11 -4.10 24.37
CA ILE A 156 13.23 -5.53 24.66
C ILE A 156 14.72 -5.86 24.55
N THR A 157 15.43 -5.73 25.68
CA THR A 157 16.78 -6.30 25.79
C THR A 157 16.62 -7.81 25.79
N ALA A 158 16.75 -8.41 24.60
CA ALA A 158 16.80 -9.86 24.46
C ALA A 158 18.06 -10.37 25.18
N LYS A 159 17.94 -10.65 26.49
CA LYS A 159 18.92 -11.44 27.22
C LYS A 159 19.03 -12.77 26.48
N PRO A 160 20.23 -13.20 26.05
CA PRO A 160 20.39 -14.46 25.33
C PRO A 160 20.15 -15.62 26.30
N THR A 161 18.89 -16.02 26.48
CA THR A 161 18.55 -17.28 27.14
C THR A 161 18.69 -18.38 26.12
N THR A 162 19.88 -18.98 26.08
CA THR A 162 20.13 -20.28 25.47
C THR A 162 19.29 -21.34 26.20
N SER A 163 18.08 -21.61 25.72
CA SER A 163 17.25 -22.72 26.18
C SER A 163 16.26 -23.14 25.09
N PRO A 164 16.24 -24.41 24.66
CA PRO A 164 15.29 -24.89 23.65
C PRO A 164 13.86 -25.02 24.23
N PRO A 165 12.82 -25.00 23.38
CA PRO A 165 11.43 -25.04 23.82
C PRO A 165 11.01 -26.47 24.17
N SER A 166 11.00 -26.80 25.47
CA SER A 166 10.34 -28.00 25.97
C SER A 166 8.90 -27.70 26.39
N LYS A 167 8.04 -28.66 26.06
CA LYS A 167 6.59 -28.66 26.16
C LYS A 167 6.12 -28.43 27.61
N ARG A 168 5.04 -27.66 27.73
CA ARG A 168 4.05 -27.66 28.84
C ARG A 168 4.61 -27.33 30.22
N LYS A 169 4.31 -26.13 30.70
CA LYS A 169 3.65 -25.87 32.01
C LYS A 169 3.41 -24.37 32.11
N ALA A 170 2.19 -23.99 32.47
CA ALA A 170 1.86 -22.62 32.84
C ALA A 170 2.73 -22.20 34.04
N PRO A 171 3.37 -21.03 34.05
CA PRO A 171 3.95 -20.51 35.26
C PRO A 171 2.86 -19.91 36.13
N ALA A 172 2.66 -20.56 37.27
CA ALA A 172 1.88 -20.07 38.39
C ALA A 172 2.48 -18.76 38.94
N THR A 173 1.57 -17.85 39.29
CA THR A 173 1.65 -16.94 40.46
C THR A 173 2.97 -16.18 40.66
N VAL A 174 3.10 -15.04 39.95
CA VAL A 174 3.86 -13.90 40.45
C VAL A 174 2.92 -13.11 41.37
N THR A 175 3.06 -13.33 42.67
CA THR A 175 2.49 -12.52 43.75
C THR A 175 3.34 -11.25 43.89
N GLU A 176 3.12 -10.27 43.00
CA GLU A 176 3.41 -8.87 43.31
C GLU A 176 2.09 -8.26 43.77
N GLU A 177 2.13 -7.50 44.87
CA GLU A 177 1.00 -6.73 45.40
C GLU A 177 0.43 -5.83 44.30
N VAL A 178 -0.56 -6.34 43.57
CA VAL A 178 -1.26 -5.55 42.57
C VAL A 178 -2.05 -4.49 43.31
N ASP A 179 -1.61 -3.24 43.15
CA ASP A 179 -2.27 -2.05 43.67
C ASP A 179 -3.78 -2.11 43.40
N ALA A 180 -4.60 -1.82 44.41
CA ALA A 180 -6.04 -2.09 44.37
C ALA A 180 -6.74 -1.43 43.16
N GLU A 181 -6.16 -0.33 42.67
CA GLU A 181 -6.62 0.38 41.48
C GLU A 181 -6.39 -0.41 40.17
N GLU A 182 -5.29 -1.16 40.05
CA GLU A 182 -4.99 -1.96 38.86
C GLU A 182 -5.88 -3.21 38.79
N LEU A 183 -6.24 -3.82 39.93
CA LEU A 183 -7.20 -4.93 39.96
C LEU A 183 -8.59 -4.50 39.50
N ALA A 184 -9.07 -3.33 39.91
CA ALA A 184 -10.35 -2.79 39.46
C ALA A 184 -10.35 -2.52 37.94
N ARG A 185 -9.25 -1.99 37.40
CA ARG A 185 -9.09 -1.79 35.95
C ARG A 185 -9.06 -3.12 35.19
N ARG A 186 -8.41 -4.14 35.76
CA ARG A 186 -8.36 -5.49 35.19
C ARG A 186 -9.73 -6.17 35.22
N GLN A 187 -10.50 -6.02 36.30
CA GLN A 187 -11.88 -6.51 36.41
C GLN A 187 -12.80 -5.82 35.39
N LYS A 188 -12.76 -4.48 35.28
CA LYS A 188 -13.52 -3.75 34.25
C LYS A 188 -13.17 -4.20 32.83
N ARG A 189 -11.90 -4.48 32.57
CA ARG A 189 -11.48 -5.03 31.26
C ARG A 189 -11.97 -6.46 31.09
N ALA A 190 -11.97 -7.29 32.12
CA ALA A 190 -12.47 -8.66 32.08
C ALA A 190 -14.00 -8.72 31.89
N GLU A 191 -14.78 -7.82 32.47
CA GLU A 191 -16.23 -7.74 32.19
C GLU A 191 -16.51 -7.31 30.75
N ARG A 192 -15.67 -6.41 30.23
CA ARG A 192 -15.90 -5.80 28.91
C ARG A 192 -15.33 -6.64 27.76
N PHE A 193 -14.26 -7.39 28.02
CA PHE A 193 -13.48 -8.12 27.01
C PHE A 193 -13.18 -9.57 27.38
N GLY A 194 -13.53 -10.00 28.59
CA GLY A 194 -13.41 -11.39 28.97
C GLY A 194 -14.27 -12.26 28.05
N PRO A 195 -13.79 -13.46 27.69
CA PRO A 195 -14.62 -14.39 26.94
C PRO A 195 -15.87 -14.65 27.79
N LYS A 196 -17.06 -14.45 27.21
CA LYS A 196 -18.29 -14.99 27.79
C LYS A 196 -18.02 -16.47 27.97
N SER A 197 -17.78 -16.91 29.21
CA SER A 197 -17.67 -18.33 29.51
C SER A 197 -19.02 -18.91 29.16
N THR A 198 -19.09 -19.55 28.00
CA THR A 198 -20.24 -20.37 27.60
C THR A 198 -20.31 -21.49 28.64
N ILE A 199 -21.13 -21.26 29.66
CA ILE A 199 -21.53 -22.26 30.64
C ILE A 199 -22.37 -23.28 29.86
N GLN A 200 -21.87 -24.51 29.76
CA GLN A 200 -22.67 -25.69 29.43
C GLN A 200 -23.33 -26.22 30.69
#